data_AF-A0A7T4UQK1-F1
#
_entry.id   AF-A0A7T4UQK1-F1
#
_cell.length_a   1.000
_cell.length_b   1.000
_cell.length_c   1.000
_cell.angle_alpha   90.00
_cell.angle_beta   90.00
_cell.angle_gamma   90.00
#
_symmetry.space_group_name_H-M   'P 1'
#
loop_
_entity.id
_entity.type
_entity.pdbx_description
1 polymer ?
#
loop_
_entity_poly.entity_id
_entity_poly.type
_entity_poly.pdbx_seq_one_letter_code
_entity_poly.pdbx_strand_id
1 'polypeptide(L)'
;MSRQVRSKNKARDRLPVDSSKLNMGNSYSSAPEYYYDIEFDCRDCGAHQIWTAKQQKWWYEEAGGYFFAGAVRCRDCHIKERERKRQARIAAGHEQDG
;
A
#
# COMPACT_ATOMS: atom_id res chain seq x y z
N MET A 1 -15.92 -4.95 1.13
CA MET A 1 -14.68 -5.37 0.44
C MET A 1 -14.47 -4.40 -0.72
N SER A 2 -13.53 -3.45 -0.59
CA SER A 2 -13.27 -2.48 -1.66
C SER A 2 -12.67 -3.21 -2.85
N ARG A 3 -13.41 -3.30 -3.97
CA ARG A 3 -12.92 -3.87 -5.22
C ARG A 3 -11.88 -2.91 -5.79
N GLN A 4 -10.60 -3.29 -5.73
CA GLN A 4 -9.57 -2.59 -6.49
C GLN A 4 -9.87 -2.80 -7.98
N VAL A 5 -10.12 -1.71 -8.70
CA VAL A 5 -10.35 -1.73 -10.15
C VAL A 5 -9.09 -1.23 -10.82
N ARG A 6 -8.59 -2.00 -11.80
CA ARG A 6 -7.47 -1.56 -12.65
C ARG A 6 -7.95 -0.36 -13.47
N SER A 7 -7.21 0.75 -13.43
CA SER A 7 -7.59 1.95 -14.19
C SER A 7 -7.63 1.65 -15.70
N LYS A 8 -8.52 2.34 -16.43
CA LYS A 8 -8.69 2.17 -17.89
C LYS A 8 -7.50 2.69 -18.70
N ASN A 9 -6.60 3.49 -18.11
CA ASN A 9 -5.43 4.06 -18.78
C ASN A 9 -4.18 3.15 -18.66
N LYS A 10 -4.16 2.04 -19.41
CA LYS A 10 -3.09 1.02 -19.36
C LYS A 10 -1.71 1.45 -19.91
N ALA A 11 -1.63 2.51 -20.72
CA ALA A 11 -0.46 2.76 -21.57
C ALA A 11 0.56 3.77 -21.01
N ARG A 12 0.18 4.65 -20.07
CA ARG A 12 1.05 5.78 -19.65
C ARG A 12 1.84 5.51 -18.37
N ASP A 13 1.42 4.56 -17.55
CA ASP A 13 1.97 4.38 -16.19
C ASP A 13 2.24 2.91 -15.85
N ARG A 14 2.86 2.16 -16.77
CA ARG A 14 3.36 0.81 -16.47
C ARG A 14 4.84 0.84 -16.09
N LEU A 15 5.18 0.29 -14.94
CA LEU A 15 6.58 0.17 -14.51
C LEU A 15 6.95 -1.30 -14.39
N PRO A 16 8.12 -1.73 -14.91
CA PRO A 16 8.56 -3.10 -14.80
C PRO A 16 8.80 -3.46 -13.34
N VAL A 17 8.40 -4.68 -12.97
CA VAL A 17 8.61 -5.24 -11.63
C VAL A 17 10.00 -5.85 -11.56
N ASP A 18 10.75 -5.52 -10.51
CA ASP A 18 11.94 -6.27 -10.14
C ASP A 18 11.55 -7.35 -9.13
N SER A 19 11.31 -8.56 -9.62
CA SER A 19 10.86 -9.68 -8.79
C SER A 19 11.87 -10.07 -7.71
N SER A 20 13.16 -9.73 -7.88
CA SER A 20 14.21 -10.06 -6.91
C SER A 20 14.11 -9.26 -5.62
N LYS A 21 13.44 -8.10 -5.66
CA LYS A 21 13.27 -7.21 -4.51
C LYS A 21 11.97 -7.43 -3.73
N LEU A 22 11.06 -8.27 -4.24
CA LEU A 22 9.73 -8.40 -3.66
C LEU A 22 9.76 -9.19 -2.35
N ASN A 23 9.14 -8.63 -1.32
CA ASN A 23 8.80 -9.39 -0.12
C ASN A 23 7.52 -10.20 -0.34
N MET A 24 7.68 -11.45 -0.77
CA MET A 24 6.54 -12.32 -1.09
C MET A 24 5.77 -12.79 0.16
N GLY A 25 6.37 -12.70 1.36
CA GLY A 25 5.76 -13.18 2.59
C GLY A 25 5.25 -14.63 2.45
N ASN A 26 3.98 -14.85 2.79
CA ASN A 26 3.28 -16.12 2.62
C ASN A 26 2.41 -16.18 1.34
N SER A 27 2.70 -15.31 0.35
CA SER A 27 1.97 -15.32 -0.91
C SER A 27 2.33 -16.55 -1.74
N TYR A 28 1.30 -17.26 -2.20
CA TYR A 28 1.42 -18.36 -3.17
C TYR A 28 1.29 -17.88 -4.63
N SER A 29 1.26 -16.56 -4.86
CA SER A 29 1.10 -15.99 -6.20
C SER A 29 2.45 -15.65 -6.82
N SER A 30 2.53 -15.74 -8.16
CA SER A 30 3.66 -15.19 -8.90
C SER A 30 3.61 -13.67 -8.96
N ALA A 31 4.78 -13.04 -9.01
CA ALA A 31 4.90 -11.61 -9.23
C ALA A 31 4.38 -11.26 -10.65
N PRO A 32 3.63 -10.14 -10.80
CA PRO A 32 3.27 -9.62 -12.11
C PRO A 32 4.51 -9.06 -12.81
N GLU A 33 4.44 -8.91 -14.13
CA GLU A 33 5.54 -8.31 -14.92
C GLU A 33 5.61 -6.78 -14.78
N TYR A 34 4.46 -6.14 -14.52
CA TYR A 34 4.34 -4.68 -14.45
C TYR A 34 3.41 -4.23 -13.32
N TYR A 35 3.74 -3.09 -12.73
CA TYR A 35 2.80 -2.29 -11.93
C TYR A 35 1.94 -1.42 -12.85
N TYR A 36 0.73 -1.12 -12.40
CA TYR A 36 -0.24 -0.26 -13.09
C TYR A 36 -0.95 0.62 -12.07
N ASP A 37 -1.43 1.80 -12.45
CA ASP A 37 -2.27 2.60 -11.56
C ASP A 37 -3.54 1.84 -11.13
N ILE A 38 -3.75 1.78 -9.80
CA ILE A 38 -4.88 1.11 -9.18
C ILE A 38 -5.75 2.16 -8.50
N GLU A 39 -7.00 2.26 -8.95
CA GLU A 39 -7.99 3.10 -8.28
C GLU A 39 -8.51 2.39 -7.03
N PHE A 40 -8.66 3.15 -5.94
CA PHE A 40 -9.24 2.66 -4.69
C PHE A 40 -9.99 3.77 -3.95
N ASP A 41 -11.03 3.37 -3.22
CA ASP A 41 -11.70 4.27 -2.30
C ASP A 41 -11.14 4.07 -0.89
N CYS A 42 -10.78 5.18 -0.23
CA CYS A 42 -10.27 5.14 1.13
C CYS A 42 -11.30 4.49 2.06
N ARG A 43 -10.92 3.43 2.79
CA ARG A 43 -11.87 2.69 3.63
C ARG A 43 -12.46 3.52 4.78
N ASP A 44 -11.76 4.59 5.20
CA ASP A 44 -12.14 5.37 6.37
C ASP A 44 -12.98 6.60 5.98
N CYS A 45 -12.60 7.32 4.90
CA CYS A 45 -13.29 8.55 4.48
C CYS A 45 -14.04 8.46 3.14
N GLY A 46 -13.93 7.34 2.42
CA GLY A 46 -14.58 7.15 1.12
C GLY A 46 -13.98 7.93 -0.05
N ALA A 47 -12.95 8.75 0.18
CA ALA A 47 -12.32 9.53 -0.89
C ALA A 47 -11.71 8.60 -1.95
N HIS A 48 -12.03 8.87 -3.21
CA HIS A 48 -11.44 8.19 -4.36
C HIS A 48 -9.97 8.58 -4.52
N GLN A 49 -9.10 7.61 -4.75
CA GLN A 49 -7.66 7.77 -4.83
C GLN A 49 -7.07 6.87 -5.90
N ILE A 50 -5.87 7.21 -6.37
CA ILE A 50 -5.08 6.39 -7.29
C ILE A 50 -3.80 5.99 -6.58
N TRP A 51 -3.58 4.68 -6.47
CA TRP A 51 -2.29 4.13 -6.09
C TRP A 51 -1.45 3.93 -7.34
N THR A 52 -0.56 4.88 -7.58
CA THR A 52 0.20 4.92 -8.84
C THR A 52 1.21 3.78 -8.93
N ALA A 53 1.56 3.38 -10.15
CA ALA A 53 2.61 2.38 -10.38
C ALA A 53 3.95 2.77 -9.73
N LYS A 54 4.27 4.07 -9.68
CA LYS A 54 5.47 4.60 -8.98
C LYS A 54 5.42 4.35 -7.48
N GLN A 55 4.28 4.62 -6.86
CA GLN A 55 4.08 4.37 -5.42
C GLN A 55 4.12 2.87 -5.11
N GLN A 56 3.55 2.03 -5.96
CA GLN A 56 3.65 0.57 -5.85
C GLN A 56 5.10 0.11 -5.92
N LYS A 57 5.84 0.54 -6.96
CA LYS A 57 7.25 0.17 -7.13
C LYS A 57 8.08 0.54 -5.91
N TRP A 58 7.97 1.78 -5.43
CA TRP A 58 8.67 2.19 -4.21
C TRP A 58 8.25 1.35 -2.99
N TRP A 59 6.95 1.11 -2.80
CA TRP A 59 6.45 0.36 -1.63
C TRP A 59 6.96 -1.08 -1.60
N TYR A 60 6.87 -1.79 -2.73
CA TYR A 60 7.21 -3.19 -2.79
C TYR A 60 8.71 -3.45 -2.90
N GLU A 61 9.44 -2.61 -3.64
CA GLU A 61 10.85 -2.88 -3.95
C GLU A 61 11.83 -2.15 -3.02
N GLU A 62 11.46 -0.96 -2.51
CA GLU A 62 12.37 -0.13 -1.71
C GLU A 62 11.95 -0.08 -0.23
N ALA A 63 10.64 0.02 0.05
CA ALA A 63 10.14 0.04 1.42
C ALA A 63 9.97 -1.37 2.04
N GLY A 64 10.09 -2.43 1.24
CA GLY A 64 9.99 -3.82 1.68
C GLY A 64 8.58 -4.28 2.08
N GLY A 65 7.55 -3.58 1.60
CA GLY A 65 6.16 -3.91 1.87
C GLY A 65 5.78 -5.30 1.34
N TYR A 66 4.94 -6.02 2.09
CA TYR A 66 4.44 -7.33 1.65
C TYR A 66 3.71 -7.25 0.32
N PHE A 67 4.00 -8.16 -0.61
CA PHE A 67 3.43 -8.15 -1.95
C PHE A 67 1.89 -8.26 -1.97
N PHE A 68 1.30 -8.98 -1.01
CA PHE A 68 -0.15 -9.09 -0.86
C PHE A 68 -0.82 -7.84 -0.25
N ALA A 69 -0.05 -6.89 0.26
CA ALA A 69 -0.59 -5.66 0.84
C ALA A 69 -0.87 -4.62 -0.25
N GLY A 70 -2.04 -3.98 -0.19
CA GLY A 70 -2.45 -2.93 -1.12
C GLY A 70 -2.78 -1.60 -0.43
N ALA A 71 -2.83 -0.52 -1.19
CA ALA A 71 -3.35 0.76 -0.71
C ALA A 71 -4.85 0.66 -0.41
N VAL A 72 -5.23 1.01 0.82
CA VAL A 72 -6.62 0.98 1.32
C VAL A 72 -7.04 2.26 2.04
N ARG A 73 -6.12 3.22 2.20
CA ARG A 73 -6.34 4.51 2.88
C ARG A 73 -5.64 5.61 2.11
N CYS A 74 -6.27 6.78 2.07
CA CYS A 74 -5.61 8.00 1.62
C CYS A 74 -4.51 8.42 2.62
N ARG A 75 -3.63 9.33 2.19
CA ARG A 75 -2.50 9.83 3.00
C ARG A 75 -2.95 10.37 4.36
N ASP A 76 -4.01 11.17 4.39
CA ASP A 76 -4.48 11.82 5.61
C ASP A 76 -5.03 10.80 6.61
N CYS A 77 -5.81 9.82 6.13
CA CYS A 77 -6.29 8.71 6.97
C CYS A 77 -5.15 7.81 7.43
N HIS A 78 -4.09 7.66 6.64
CA HIS A 78 -2.90 6.90 7.04
C HIS A 78 -2.12 7.58 8.17
N ILE A 79 -2.03 8.91 8.15
CA ILE A 79 -1.42 9.69 9.25
C ILE A 79 -2.25 9.55 10.53
N LYS A 80 -3.58 9.71 10.43
CA LYS A 80 -4.50 9.53 11.57
C LYS A 80 -4.39 8.12 12.18
N GLU A 81 -4.34 7.09 11.34
CA GLU A 81 -4.20 5.70 11.83
C GLU A 81 -2.83 5.44 12.47
N ARG A 82 -1.76 6.05 11.96
CA ARG A 82 -0.43 5.95 12.57
C ARG A 82 -0.44 6.57 13.98
N GLU A 83 -1.05 7.75 14.13
CA GLU A 83 -1.17 8.41 15.43
C GLU A 83 -2.03 7.59 16.39
N ARG A 84 -3.19 7.09 15.94
CA ARG A 84 -4.05 6.21 16.76
C ARG A 84 -3.30 4.98 17.28
N LYS A 85 -2.51 4.32 16.42
CA LYS A 85 -1.68 3.17 16.81
C LYS A 85 -0.58 3.54 17.79
N ARG A 86 0.05 4.70 17.62
CA ARG A 86 1.05 5.21 18.56
C ARG A 86 0.44 5.44 19.94
N GLN A 87 -0.68 6.17 20.02
CA GLN A 87 -1.39 6.40 21.27
C GLN A 87 -1.82 5.10 21.95
N ALA A 88 -2.27 4.10 21.17
CA ALA A 88 -2.63 2.80 21.72
C ALA A 88 -1.43 2.02 22.32
N ARG A 89 -0.22 2.15 21.74
CA ARG A 89 1.00 1.54 22.29
C ARG A 89 1.43 2.20 23.60
N ILE A 90 1.38 3.53 23.65
CA ILE A 90 1.65 4.32 24.85
C ILE A 90 0.66 3.93 25.97
N ALA A 91 -0.64 3.92 25.66
CA ALA A 91 -1.69 3.55 26.62
C ALA A 91 -1.58 2.10 27.12
N ALA A 92 -1.06 1.19 26.29
CA ALA A 92 -0.80 -0.20 26.67
C ALA A 92 0.52 -0.40 27.45
N GLY A 93 1.28 0.67 27.71
CA GLY A 93 2.54 0.62 28.46
C GLY A 93 3.72 0.01 27.70
N HIS A 94 3.64 -0.07 26.36
CA HIS A 94 4.70 -0.64 25.52
C HIS A 94 5.74 0.39 25.07
N GLU A 95 5.71 1.61 25.60
CA GLU A 95 6.62 2.69 25.26
C GLU A 95 6.91 3.50 26.54
N GLN A 96 8.05 3.24 27.18
CA GLN A 96 8.58 4.12 28.24
C GLN A 96 9.39 5.21 27.56
N ASP A 97 9.07 6.46 27.88
CA ASP A 97 9.82 7.65 27.48
C ASP A 97 11.30 7.45 27.82
N GLY A 98 12.17 7.58 26.81
CA GLY A 98 13.60 7.76 26.96
C GLY A 98 13.96 9.22 26.77
#